data_AF-A0A3M7RZX4-F1
#
_entry.id   AF-A0A3M7RZX4-F1
#
_cell.length_a   1.000
_cell.length_b   1.000
_cell.length_c   1.000
_cell.angle_alpha   90.00
_cell.angle_beta   90.00
_cell.angle_gamma   90.00
#
_symmetry.space_group_name_H-M   'P 1'
#
loop_
_entity.id
_entity.type
_entity.pdbx_description
1 polymer ?
#
loop_
_entity_poly.entity_id
_entity_poly.type
_entity_poly.pdbx_seq_one_letter_code
_entity_poly.pdbx_strand_id
1 'polypeptide(L)'
;PFFTSLFFIPYDASNFSRIRLAIKLKLSKAYQRNTEKKYDVGRLADPKRKTEYSTKLRKSLQKLEQDESDIQRRWSEIREAYCKTAEEVLGFIKHHRKRWISDETWALIAERGEIKAKMLQAKSNT
;
A
#
# COMPACT_ATOMS: atom_id res chain seq x y z
N PRO A 1 61.64 1.81 15.02
CA PRO A 1 61.12 2.07 13.65
C PRO A 1 60.66 0.75 13.01
N PHE A 2 59.39 0.64 12.64
CA PHE A 2 58.81 -0.19 11.55
C PHE A 2 57.31 -0.39 11.84
N PHE A 3 56.55 0.63 11.43
CA PHE A 3 55.17 0.60 10.92
C PHE A 3 54.25 -0.54 11.40
N THR A 4 53.55 -0.32 12.51
CA THR A 4 52.16 -0.78 12.61
C THR A 4 51.29 0.18 11.80
N SER A 5 51.32 0.04 10.48
CA SER A 5 50.26 0.56 9.61
C SER A 5 49.02 -0.33 9.77
N LEU A 6 48.44 -0.28 10.97
CA LEU A 6 47.07 -0.69 11.16
C LEU A 6 46.26 0.50 10.70
N PHE A 7 45.58 0.38 9.55
CA PHE A 7 44.65 1.36 9.02
C PHE A 7 43.72 1.87 10.14
N PHE A 8 44.12 2.95 10.81
CA PHE A 8 43.26 3.71 11.69
C PHE A 8 42.37 4.52 10.75
N ILE A 9 41.32 3.87 10.24
CA ILE A 9 40.25 4.58 9.57
C ILE A 9 39.73 5.55 10.63
N PRO A 10 39.92 6.87 10.46
CA PRO A 10 39.49 7.83 11.47
C PRO A 10 37.99 7.65 11.66
N TYR A 11 37.60 7.41 12.90
CA TYR A 11 36.21 7.40 13.33
C TYR A 11 35.65 8.82 13.16
N ASP A 12 35.17 9.12 11.96
CA ASP A 12 34.46 10.36 11.68
C ASP A 12 33.00 10.16 12.13
N ALA A 13 32.58 10.95 13.12
CA ALA A 13 31.21 10.97 13.63
C ALA A 13 30.17 11.17 12.51
N SER A 14 30.57 11.82 11.41
CA SER A 14 29.77 11.99 10.19
C SER A 14 29.45 10.65 9.54
N ASN A 15 30.43 9.74 9.40
CA ASN A 15 30.21 8.42 8.82
C ASN A 15 29.29 7.55 9.66
N PHE A 16 29.48 7.56 10.99
CA PHE A 16 28.61 6.84 11.90
C PHE A 16 27.16 7.33 11.80
N SER A 17 26.95 8.65 11.72
CA SER A 17 25.60 9.23 11.55
C SER A 17 24.94 8.80 10.24
N ARG A 18 25.70 8.76 9.13
CA ARG A 18 25.22 8.33 7.81
C ARG A 18 24.81 6.86 7.81
N ILE A 19 25.62 5.98 8.40
CA ILE A 19 25.31 4.55 8.51
C ILE A 19 24.05 4.34 9.37
N ARG A 20 23.93 5.04 10.50
CA ARG A 20 22.74 4.97 11.36
C ARG A 20 21.48 5.41 10.63
N LEU A 21 21.54 6.49 9.86
CA LEU A 21 20.43 6.98 9.03
C LEU A 21 20.08 5.96 7.93
N ALA A 22 21.07 5.40 7.24
CA ALA A 22 20.84 4.39 6.20
C ALA A 22 20.16 3.13 6.75
N ILE A 23 20.60 2.64 7.91
CA ILE A 23 19.99 1.50 8.60
C ILE A 23 18.54 1.83 9.02
N LYS A 24 18.32 3.00 9.64
CA LYS A 24 16.97 3.45 10.02
C LYS A 24 16.04 3.55 8.80
N LEU A 25 16.54 4.05 7.67
CA LEU A 25 15.75 4.23 6.46
C LEU A 25 15.39 2.89 5.82
N LYS A 26 16.36 1.96 5.71
CA LYS A 26 16.13 0.58 5.27
C LYS A 26 15.14 -0.16 6.17
N LEU A 27 15.27 -0.01 7.48
CA LEU A 27 14.35 -0.61 8.45
C LEU A 27 12.95 -0.02 8.33
N SER A 28 12.82 1.30 8.15
CA SER A 28 11.52 1.94 7.94
C SER A 28 10.83 1.49 6.64
N LYS A 29 11.62 1.27 5.58
CA LYS A 29 11.12 0.79 4.28
C LYS A 29 10.68 -0.66 4.36
N ALA A 30 11.45 -1.51 5.02
CA ALA A 30 11.09 -2.91 5.29
C ALA A 30 9.88 -3.01 6.24
N TYR A 31 9.74 -2.07 7.18
CA TYR A 31 8.62 -1.98 8.11
C TYR A 31 7.38 -1.32 7.51
N GLN A 32 7.41 -0.84 6.26
CA GLN A 32 6.19 -0.32 5.64
C GLN A 32 5.15 -1.43 5.60
N ARG A 33 4.17 -1.35 6.52
CA ARG A 33 3.01 -2.22 6.51
C ARG A 33 2.30 -1.96 5.20
N ASN A 34 2.16 -3.01 4.40
CA ASN A 34 1.24 -3.00 3.28
C ASN A 34 -0.15 -2.76 3.86
N THR A 35 -0.64 -1.53 3.80
CA THR A 35 -1.96 -1.19 4.32
C THR A 35 -2.96 -1.62 3.26
N GLU A 36 -3.28 -2.91 3.26
CA GLU A 36 -4.34 -3.44 2.41
C GLU A 36 -5.60 -2.62 2.65
N LYS A 37 -6.12 -2.05 1.55
CA LYS A 37 -7.36 -1.28 1.61
C LYS A 37 -8.48 -2.25 1.95
N LYS A 38 -9.17 -1.98 3.06
CA LYS A 38 -10.28 -2.82 3.52
C LYS A 38 -11.55 -2.47 2.74
N TYR A 39 -12.35 -3.48 2.42
CA TYR A 39 -13.67 -3.29 1.82
C TYR A 39 -14.67 -2.74 2.86
N ASP A 40 -15.62 -1.94 2.38
CA ASP A 40 -16.67 -1.35 3.21
C ASP A 40 -17.79 -2.36 3.47
N VAL A 41 -17.54 -3.31 4.38
CA VAL A 41 -18.48 -4.37 4.77
C VAL A 41 -19.77 -3.79 5.38
N GLY A 42 -19.73 -2.55 5.91
CA GLY A 42 -20.91 -1.87 6.44
C GLY A 42 -22.01 -1.67 5.39
N ARG A 43 -21.65 -1.56 4.10
CA ARG A 43 -22.62 -1.44 3.00
C ARG A 43 -23.46 -2.69 2.76
N LEU A 44 -23.05 -3.86 3.27
CA LEU A 44 -23.83 -5.08 3.20
C LEU A 44 -25.02 -5.08 4.18
N ALA A 45 -25.11 -4.11 5.08
CA ALA A 45 -26.30 -3.92 5.92
C ALA A 45 -27.54 -3.59 5.08
N ASP A 46 -27.37 -2.92 3.94
CA ASP A 46 -28.45 -2.63 3.00
C ASP A 46 -28.90 -3.91 2.29
N PRO A 47 -30.17 -4.34 2.42
CA PRO A 47 -30.64 -5.61 1.85
C PRO A 47 -30.53 -5.61 0.31
N LYS A 48 -30.76 -4.46 -0.33
CA LYS A 48 -30.64 -4.29 -1.79
C LYS A 48 -29.21 -4.59 -2.27
N ARG A 49 -28.20 -4.01 -1.60
CA ARG A 49 -26.78 -4.23 -1.94
C ARG A 49 -26.34 -5.65 -1.66
N LYS A 50 -26.83 -6.24 -0.56
CA LYS A 50 -26.57 -7.63 -0.23
C LYS A 50 -27.07 -8.57 -1.33
N THR A 51 -28.29 -8.35 -1.84
CA THR A 51 -28.84 -9.14 -2.95
C THR A 51 -28.08 -8.93 -4.25
N GLU A 52 -27.66 -7.69 -4.54
CA GLU A 52 -26.84 -7.38 -5.71
C GLU A 52 -25.48 -8.08 -5.65
N TYR A 53 -24.79 -7.98 -4.52
CA TYR A 53 -23.51 -8.65 -4.28
C TYR A 53 -23.63 -10.18 -4.46
N SER A 54 -24.62 -10.80 -3.83
CA SER A 54 -24.85 -12.25 -3.94
C SER A 54 -25.12 -12.68 -5.37
N THR A 55 -25.92 -11.91 -6.12
CA THR A 55 -26.25 -12.22 -7.52
C THR A 55 -25.03 -12.08 -8.43
N LYS A 56 -24.25 -11.00 -8.29
CA LYS A 56 -23.02 -10.77 -9.06
C LYS A 56 -21.98 -11.84 -8.77
N LEU A 57 -21.73 -12.12 -7.49
CA LEU A 57 -20.79 -13.16 -7.08
C LEU A 57 -21.19 -14.54 -7.63
N ARG A 58 -22.46 -14.91 -7.57
CA ARG A 58 -22.94 -16.18 -8.12
C ARG A 58 -22.71 -16.27 -9.63
N LYS A 59 -22.98 -15.20 -10.37
CA LYS A 59 -22.72 -15.14 -11.82
C LYS A 59 -21.23 -15.25 -12.13
N SER A 60 -20.39 -14.52 -11.38
CA SER A 60 -18.94 -14.58 -11.55
C SER A 60 -18.41 -15.99 -11.30
N LEU A 61 -18.84 -16.64 -10.21
CA LEU A 61 -18.43 -18.01 -9.88
C LEU A 61 -18.93 -19.06 -10.87
N GLN A 62 -20.14 -18.90 -11.43
CA GLN A 62 -20.66 -19.78 -12.48
C GLN A 62 -19.88 -19.68 -13.79
N LYS A 63 -19.21 -18.55 -14.04
CA LYS A 63 -18.38 -18.35 -15.23
C LYS A 63 -17.01 -19.06 -15.12
N LEU A 64 -16.56 -19.41 -13.92
CA LEU A 64 -15.33 -20.19 -13.78
C LEU A 64 -15.57 -21.63 -14.23
N GLU A 65 -14.79 -22.07 -15.19
CA GLU A 65 -14.79 -23.46 -15.64
C GLU A 65 -14.20 -24.37 -14.55
N GLN A 66 -14.74 -25.58 -14.41
CA GLN A 66 -14.19 -26.60 -13.53
C GLN A 66 -13.02 -27.29 -14.21
N ASP A 67 -11.94 -26.55 -14.47
CA ASP A 67 -10.70 -27.19 -14.90
C ASP A 67 -10.01 -27.76 -13.64
N GLU A 68 -9.95 -29.08 -13.55
CA GLU A 68 -9.47 -29.83 -12.36
C GLU A 68 -7.93 -29.92 -12.30
N SER A 69 -7.27 -29.46 -13.36
CA SER A 69 -5.84 -29.65 -13.59
C SER A 69 -4.92 -28.81 -12.71
N ASP A 70 -5.36 -27.61 -12.29
CA ASP A 70 -4.56 -26.70 -11.44
C ASP A 70 -5.40 -26.09 -10.31
N ILE A 71 -5.34 -26.75 -9.15
CA ILE A 71 -6.02 -26.32 -7.92
C ILE A 71 -5.55 -24.93 -7.48
N GLN A 72 -4.27 -24.59 -7.65
CA GLN A 72 -3.71 -23.30 -7.23
C GLN A 72 -4.31 -22.17 -8.10
N ARG A 73 -4.33 -22.39 -9.42
CA ARG A 73 -4.95 -21.45 -10.35
C ARG A 73 -6.44 -21.27 -10.05
N ARG A 74 -7.17 -22.37 -9.81
CA ARG A 74 -8.59 -22.31 -9.43
C ARG A 74 -8.82 -21.50 -8.15
N TRP A 75 -8.00 -21.69 -7.11
CA TRP A 75 -8.10 -20.87 -5.90
C TRP A 75 -7.81 -19.39 -6.16
N SER A 76 -6.85 -19.09 -7.03
CA SER A 76 -6.55 -17.71 -7.43
C SER A 76 -7.73 -17.05 -8.15
N GLU A 77 -8.35 -17.74 -9.11
CA GLU A 77 -9.49 -17.23 -9.88
C GLU A 77 -10.73 -17.03 -8.98
N ILE A 78 -10.98 -17.95 -8.03
CA ILE A 78 -12.04 -17.78 -7.02
C ILE A 78 -11.77 -16.54 -6.18
N ARG A 79 -10.56 -16.40 -5.63
CA ARG A 79 -10.17 -15.24 -4.82
C ARG A 79 -10.34 -13.94 -5.60
N GLU A 80 -9.98 -13.94 -6.87
CA GLU A 80 -10.12 -12.79 -7.76
C GLU A 80 -11.59 -12.43 -8.00
N ALA A 81 -12.47 -13.42 -8.23
CA ALA A 81 -13.90 -13.19 -8.37
C ALA A 81 -14.50 -12.54 -7.10
N TYR A 82 -14.09 -12.98 -5.91
CA TYR A 82 -14.49 -12.36 -4.65
C TYR A 82 -13.98 -10.91 -4.53
N CYS A 83 -12.69 -10.67 -4.81
CA CYS A 83 -12.11 -9.34 -4.72
C CYS A 83 -12.78 -8.35 -5.71
N LYS A 84 -12.95 -8.74 -6.97
CA LYS A 84 -13.58 -7.90 -8.00
C LYS A 84 -15.02 -7.55 -7.66
N THR A 85 -15.81 -8.53 -7.24
CA THR A 85 -17.22 -8.30 -6.87
C THR A 85 -17.35 -7.46 -5.61
N ALA A 86 -16.47 -7.64 -4.63
CA ALA A 86 -16.42 -6.79 -3.44
C ALA A 86 -16.01 -5.36 -3.78
N GLU A 87 -15.02 -5.15 -4.66
CA GLU A 87 -14.59 -3.83 -5.09
C GLU A 87 -15.70 -3.07 -5.84
N GLU A 88 -16.44 -3.75 -6.73
CA GLU A 88 -17.52 -3.14 -7.50
C GLU A 88 -18.73 -2.75 -6.64
N VAL A 89 -19.18 -3.63 -5.74
CA VAL A 89 -20.42 -3.42 -4.97
C VAL A 89 -20.17 -2.70 -3.65
N LEU A 90 -19.12 -3.08 -2.92
CA LEU A 90 -18.80 -2.53 -1.61
C LEU A 90 -17.80 -1.38 -1.73
N GLY A 91 -16.81 -1.50 -2.60
CA GLY A 91 -15.69 -0.57 -2.66
C GLY A 91 -14.88 -0.55 -1.36
N PHE A 92 -13.96 0.40 -1.27
CA PHE A 92 -13.07 0.53 -0.10
C PHE A 92 -13.65 1.44 0.97
N ILE A 93 -13.25 1.19 2.22
CA ILE A 93 -13.54 2.07 3.35
C ILE A 93 -12.96 3.46 3.05
N LYS A 94 -13.84 4.45 2.94
CA LYS A 94 -13.42 5.84 2.81
C LYS A 94 -13.17 6.41 4.19
N HIS A 95 -11.93 6.80 4.45
CA HIS A 95 -11.61 7.60 5.62
C HIS A 95 -12.28 8.96 5.47
N HIS A 96 -13.23 9.25 6.35
CA HIS A 96 -13.89 10.55 6.36
C HIS A 96 -12.86 11.59 6.81
N ARG A 97 -12.76 12.70 6.06
CA ARG A 97 -11.97 13.85 6.48
C ARG A 97 -12.47 14.33 7.83
N LYS A 98 -11.53 14.71 8.70
CA LYS A 98 -11.87 15.24 10.03
C LYS A 98 -12.67 16.54 9.83
N ARG A 99 -13.83 16.65 10.47
CA ARG A 99 -14.75 17.80 10.30
C ARG A 99 -14.15 19.15 10.69
N TRP A 100 -13.15 19.16 11.57
CA TRP A 100 -12.49 20.39 12.04
C TRP A 100 -11.39 20.90 11.09
N ILE A 101 -11.05 20.15 10.03
CA ILE A 101 -10.08 20.58 9.03
C ILE A 101 -10.86 21.11 7.82
N SER A 102 -10.59 22.34 7.40
CA SER A 102 -11.22 22.94 6.22
C SER A 102 -10.78 22.26 4.92
N ASP A 103 -11.63 22.31 3.90
CA ASP A 103 -11.28 21.78 2.57
C ASP A 103 -10.13 22.56 1.92
N GLU A 104 -10.01 23.85 2.20
CA GLU A 104 -8.86 24.68 1.79
C GLU A 104 -7.55 24.12 2.37
N THR A 105 -7.53 23.75 3.65
CA THR A 105 -6.35 23.14 4.28
C THR A 105 -6.00 21.81 3.62
N TRP A 106 -7.00 21.00 3.25
CA TRP A 106 -6.77 19.75 2.53
C TRP A 106 -6.20 19.98 1.12
N ALA A 107 -6.61 21.04 0.42
CA ALA A 107 -6.07 21.42 -0.88
C ALA A 107 -4.59 21.81 -0.76
N LEU A 108 -4.23 22.63 0.24
CA LEU A 108 -2.84 23.03 0.50
C LEU A 108 -1.95 21.83 0.86
N ILE A 109 -2.47 20.85 1.62
CA ILE A 109 -1.75 19.62 1.93
C ILE A 109 -1.46 18.81 0.65
N ALA A 110 -2.43 18.73 -0.27
CA ALA A 110 -2.27 18.04 -1.54
C ALA A 110 -1.20 18.72 -2.43
N GLU A 111 -1.30 20.05 -2.59
CA GLU A 111 -0.33 20.85 -3.35
C GLU A 111 1.09 20.69 -2.80
N ARG A 112 1.26 20.79 -1.48
CA ARG A 112 2.54 20.53 -0.82
C ARG A 112 3.08 19.14 -1.15
N GLY A 113 2.20 18.14 -1.23
CA GLY A 113 2.54 16.77 -1.61
C GLY A 113 3.10 16.68 -3.03
N GLU A 114 2.45 17.34 -3.99
CA GLU A 114 2.89 17.37 -5.39
C GLU A 114 4.24 18.06 -5.56
N ILE A 115 4.43 19.21 -4.91
CA ILE A 115 5.71 19.94 -4.93
C ILE A 115 6.83 19.04 -4.40
N LYS A 116 6.59 18.37 -3.26
CA LYS A 116 7.57 17.45 -2.67
C LYS A 116 7.88 16.27 -3.59
N ALA A 117 6.90 15.73 -4.31
CA ALA A 117 7.10 14.63 -5.26
C ALA A 117 7.99 15.08 -6.43
N LYS A 118 7.73 16.27 -7.01
CA LYS A 118 8.56 16.85 -8.08
C LYS A 118 10.02 17.05 -7.62
N MET A 119 10.22 17.57 -6.41
CA MET A 119 11.57 17.73 -5.83
C MET A 119 12.30 16.40 -5.66
N LEU A 120 11.61 15.33 -5.27
CA LEU A 120 12.20 14.01 -5.11
C LEU A 120 12.62 13.40 -6.45
N GLN A 121 11.78 13.52 -7.48
CA GLN A 121 12.10 13.04 -8.83
C GLN A 121 13.29 13.79 -9.45
N ALA A 122 13.38 15.11 -9.23
CA ALA A 122 14.54 15.89 -9.70
C ALA A 122 15.85 15.45 -9.04
N LYS A 123 15.81 15.08 -7.76
CA LYS A 123 16.99 14.64 -7.00
C LYS A 123 17.44 13.21 -7.28
N SER A 124 16.56 12.35 -7.81
CA SER A 124 16.94 10.97 -8.18
C SER A 124 17.62 10.88 -9.55
N ASN A 125 17.52 11.92 -10.37
CA ASN A 125 18.04 11.98 -11.73
C ASN A 125 19.42 12.64 -11.83
N THR A 126 20.01 13.04 -10.70
CA THR A 126 21.35 13.64 -10.57
C THR A 126 22.20 12.76 -9.66
#